data_AF-A0A8T3YHV5-F1
#
_entry.id   AF-A0A8T3YHV5-F1
#
_cell.length_a   1.000
_cell.length_b   1.000
_cell.length_c   1.000
_cell.angle_alpha   90.00
_cell.angle_beta   90.00
_cell.angle_gamma   90.00
#
_symmetry.space_group_name_H-M   'P 1'
#
loop_
_entity.id
_entity.type
_entity.pdbx_description
1 polymer ?
#
loop_
_entity_poly.entity_id
_entity_poly.type
_entity_poly.pdbx_seq_one_letter_code
_entity_poly.pdbx_strand_id
1 'polypeptide(L)'
;MGLRPARCYRTFERPNTRQSIRKPKKGYVKGVPELKIHKFEMGNRTKAFPRKVSLLALKDAQVRDNALEAARNAAHKILARDLGEEGFFLKIVVYPFHVLRENPLATGAGADRYQSGMRQSFGKPIGSAAQVRKLQPILHVWLEAGKAQVAKDALRIAGYKLPVTTRIIEGAA
;
A
#
# COMPACT_ATOMS: atom_id res chain seq x y z
N MET A 1 9.79 -11.05 -16.29
CA MET A 1 10.43 -11.33 -14.98
C MET A 1 9.39 -11.15 -13.88
N GLY A 2 9.29 -12.08 -12.94
CA GLY A 2 8.35 -11.98 -11.83
C GLY A 2 8.66 -10.79 -10.91
N LEU A 3 7.67 -10.37 -10.11
CA LEU A 3 7.85 -9.33 -9.10
C LEU A 3 8.92 -9.76 -8.08
N ARG A 4 9.94 -8.92 -7.86
CA ARG A 4 10.92 -9.15 -6.79
C ARG A 4 10.24 -9.20 -5.42
N PRO A 5 10.76 -10.01 -4.47
CA PRO A 5 10.17 -10.17 -3.15
C PRO A 5 10.19 -8.86 -2.36
N ALA A 6 9.15 -8.65 -1.55
CA ALA A 6 8.92 -7.42 -0.77
C ALA A 6 10.10 -7.04 0.14
N ARG A 7 10.86 -8.04 0.62
CA ARG A 7 12.04 -7.84 1.49
C ARG A 7 13.08 -6.88 0.89
N CYS A 8 13.21 -6.83 -0.44
CA CYS A 8 14.16 -5.96 -1.13
C CYS A 8 13.78 -4.47 -1.07
N TYR A 9 12.50 -4.14 -0.90
CA TYR A 9 11.99 -2.76 -0.94
C TYR A 9 11.32 -2.34 0.38
N ARG A 10 11.49 -3.11 1.46
CA ARG A 10 10.83 -2.85 2.75
C ARG A 10 11.47 -1.66 3.48
N THR A 11 12.78 -1.49 3.34
CA THR A 11 13.57 -0.48 4.04
C THR A 11 13.27 0.91 3.51
N PHE A 12 13.28 1.93 4.38
CA PHE A 12 13.09 3.32 3.96
C PHE A 12 14.21 3.80 3.03
N GLU A 13 13.83 4.53 1.99
CA GLU A 13 14.74 5.13 1.01
C GLU A 13 14.41 6.60 0.81
N ARG A 14 15.36 7.35 0.21
CA ARG A 14 15.12 8.73 -0.20
C ARG A 14 13.90 8.79 -1.14
N PRO A 15 12.91 9.67 -0.89
CA PRO A 15 11.71 9.74 -1.72
C PRO A 15 12.01 10.00 -3.20
N ASN A 16 11.50 9.14 -4.06
CA ASN A 16 11.60 9.27 -5.52
C ASN A 16 10.20 9.49 -6.11
N THR A 17 9.70 10.73 -6.02
CA THR A 17 8.27 11.02 -6.20
C THR A 17 7.98 12.03 -7.32
N ARG A 18 9.01 12.64 -7.94
CA ARG A 18 8.83 13.73 -8.92
C ARG A 18 8.39 13.21 -10.28
N GLN A 19 7.16 12.74 -10.33
CA GLN A 19 6.39 12.36 -11.50
C GLN A 19 5.47 13.52 -11.90
N SER A 20 5.33 13.75 -13.20
CA SER A 20 4.30 14.66 -13.72
C SER A 20 3.72 14.08 -14.99
N ILE A 21 2.44 13.72 -14.94
CA ILE A 21 1.69 13.19 -16.08
C ILE A 21 1.29 14.35 -17.01
N ARG A 22 0.74 15.44 -16.44
CA ARG A 22 0.24 16.59 -17.21
C ARG A 22 1.33 17.43 -17.86
N LYS A 23 2.48 17.58 -17.20
CA LYS A 23 3.62 18.37 -17.72
C LYS A 23 4.87 17.52 -17.67
N PRO A 24 5.07 16.58 -18.62
CA PRO A 24 6.21 15.67 -18.60
C PRO A 24 7.54 16.41 -18.46
N LYS A 25 7.75 17.58 -19.08
CA LYS A 25 8.99 18.37 -18.91
C LYS A 25 9.33 18.70 -17.45
N LYS A 26 8.33 18.77 -16.56
CA LYS A 26 8.49 19.01 -15.11
C LYS A 26 8.64 17.76 -14.26
N GLY A 27 8.54 16.55 -14.81
CA GLY A 27 8.77 15.29 -14.08
C GLY A 27 10.18 14.76 -14.34
N TYR A 28 10.90 14.35 -13.30
CA TYR A 28 12.22 13.70 -13.44
C TYR A 28 12.10 12.17 -13.55
N VAL A 29 11.07 11.58 -12.96
CA VAL A 29 10.81 10.13 -13.03
C VAL A 29 9.91 9.84 -14.22
N LYS A 30 10.37 8.95 -15.12
CA LYS A 30 9.69 8.58 -16.37
C LYS A 30 9.39 7.09 -16.42
N GLY A 31 8.32 6.72 -17.11
CA GLY A 31 7.94 5.31 -17.29
C GLY A 31 7.54 4.62 -15.99
N VAL A 32 6.91 5.36 -15.06
CA VAL A 32 6.36 4.77 -13.83
C VAL A 32 5.14 3.91 -14.21
N PRO A 33 5.09 2.64 -13.79
CA PRO A 33 3.92 1.80 -13.99
C PRO A 33 2.67 2.35 -13.29
N GLU A 34 1.50 1.92 -13.76
CA GLU A 34 0.24 2.25 -13.12
C GLU A 34 0.13 1.60 -11.72
N LEU A 35 -0.54 2.31 -10.80
CA LEU A 35 -0.82 1.81 -9.46
C LEU A 35 -1.80 0.63 -9.52
N LYS A 36 -1.51 -0.44 -8.76
CA LYS A 36 -2.44 -1.56 -8.59
C LYS A 36 -3.68 -1.22 -7.75
N ILE A 37 -3.56 -0.22 -6.89
CA ILE A 37 -4.65 0.27 -6.05
C ILE A 37 -5.36 1.43 -6.73
N HIS A 38 -6.66 1.28 -6.96
CA HIS A 38 -7.48 2.32 -7.62
C HIS A 38 -8.52 2.95 -6.70
N LYS A 39 -9.05 2.18 -5.74
CA LYS A 39 -10.09 2.63 -4.80
C LYS A 39 -9.50 2.74 -3.39
N PHE A 40 -9.55 3.93 -2.81
CA PHE A 40 -9.06 4.19 -1.44
C PHE A 40 -10.18 4.25 -0.41
N GLU A 41 -11.43 4.39 -0.85
CA GLU A 41 -12.62 4.52 -0.04
C GLU A 41 -13.64 3.45 -0.48
N MET A 42 -14.27 2.78 0.48
CA MET A 42 -15.28 1.74 0.26
C MET A 42 -16.37 1.83 1.32
N GLY A 43 -17.54 1.26 1.03
CA GLY A 43 -18.74 1.35 1.86
C GLY A 43 -19.40 2.74 1.80
N ASN A 44 -20.19 3.07 2.81
CA ASN A 44 -20.94 4.32 2.85
C ASN A 44 -20.06 5.49 3.31
N ARG A 45 -19.83 6.47 2.41
CA ARG A 45 -19.04 7.68 2.69
C ARG A 45 -19.83 8.81 3.36
N THR A 46 -21.15 8.82 3.22
CA THR A 46 -22.01 9.93 3.66
C THR A 46 -22.51 9.73 5.09
N LYS A 47 -22.71 8.49 5.52
CA LYS A 47 -23.19 8.18 6.86
C LYS A 47 -22.13 8.52 7.91
N ALA A 48 -22.55 9.24 8.95
CA ALA A 48 -21.74 9.47 10.14
C ALA A 48 -21.75 8.21 11.02
N PHE A 49 -20.57 7.73 11.35
CA PHE A 49 -20.39 6.55 12.20
C PHE A 49 -19.70 6.96 13.50
N PRO A 50 -20.19 6.54 14.67
CA PRO A 50 -19.69 7.03 15.96
C PRO A 50 -18.35 6.42 16.39
N ARG A 51 -17.93 5.28 15.84
CA ARG A 51 -16.67 4.62 16.17
C ARG A 51 -15.71 4.59 15.00
N LYS A 52 -14.41 4.73 15.33
CA LYS A 52 -13.30 4.61 14.39
C LYS A 52 -12.30 3.57 14.90
N VAL A 53 -12.01 2.56 14.09
CA VAL A 53 -10.96 1.58 14.33
C VAL A 53 -9.85 1.79 13.31
N SER A 54 -8.62 1.92 13.78
CA SER A 54 -7.46 2.23 12.95
C SER A 54 -6.40 1.14 13.02
N LEU A 55 -5.76 0.86 11.89
CA LEU A 55 -4.59 -0.01 11.81
C LEU A 55 -3.34 0.84 11.63
N LEU A 56 -2.41 0.77 12.59
CA LEU A 56 -1.19 1.56 12.62
C LEU A 56 0.03 0.68 12.35
N ALA A 57 1.06 1.24 11.71
CA ALA A 57 2.36 0.60 11.59
C ALA A 57 3.16 0.72 12.90
N LEU A 58 3.82 -0.34 13.36
CA LEU A 58 4.70 -0.28 14.53
C LEU A 58 6.16 0.06 14.22
N LYS A 59 6.54 -0.01 12.94
CA LYS A 59 7.89 0.26 12.43
C LYS A 59 7.79 1.05 11.14
N ASP A 60 8.86 1.78 10.83
CA ASP A 60 9.04 2.42 9.55
C ASP A 60 9.21 1.35 8.46
N ALA A 61 8.38 1.42 7.41
CA ALA A 61 8.63 0.65 6.20
C ALA A 61 7.99 1.27 4.95
N GLN A 62 8.38 0.72 3.81
CA GLN A 62 7.65 0.93 2.57
C GLN A 62 6.64 -0.20 2.35
N VAL A 63 5.39 0.19 2.08
CA VAL A 63 4.28 -0.71 1.76
C VAL A 63 3.97 -0.55 0.29
N ARG A 64 4.15 -1.62 -0.50
CA ARG A 64 3.86 -1.61 -1.93
C ARG A 64 2.35 -1.46 -2.18
N ASP A 65 2.01 -0.90 -3.33
CA ASP A 65 0.63 -0.75 -3.80
C ASP A 65 -0.15 -2.08 -3.86
N ASN A 66 0.48 -3.16 -4.31
CA ASN A 66 -0.12 -4.49 -4.33
C ASN A 66 -0.47 -5.02 -2.93
N ALA A 67 0.32 -4.69 -1.91
CA ALA A 67 0.05 -5.06 -0.52
C ALA A 67 -1.11 -4.23 0.05
N LEU A 68 -1.20 -2.94 -0.30
CA LEU A 68 -2.33 -2.08 0.08
C LEU A 68 -3.63 -2.57 -0.56
N GLU A 69 -3.61 -2.95 -1.84
CA GLU A 69 -4.79 -3.49 -2.53
C GLU A 69 -5.22 -4.85 -1.95
N ALA A 70 -4.27 -5.72 -1.61
CA ALA A 70 -4.55 -6.99 -0.93
C ALA A 70 -5.14 -6.77 0.48
N ALA A 71 -4.59 -5.83 1.25
CA ALA A 71 -5.10 -5.47 2.57
C ALA A 71 -6.52 -4.89 2.49
N ARG A 72 -6.79 -4.03 1.50
CA ARG A 72 -8.11 -3.47 1.21
C ARG A 72 -9.14 -4.55 0.92
N ASN A 73 -8.85 -5.43 -0.04
CA ASN A 73 -9.78 -6.51 -0.42
C ASN A 73 -10.05 -7.46 0.74
N ALA A 74 -9.03 -7.77 1.55
CA ALA A 74 -9.17 -8.64 2.70
C ALA A 74 -10.07 -8.03 3.79
N ALA A 75 -9.86 -6.75 4.13
CA ALA A 75 -10.75 -6.04 5.06
C ALA A 75 -12.18 -5.94 4.53
N HIS A 76 -12.31 -5.50 3.27
CA HIS A 76 -13.60 -5.30 2.61
C HIS A 76 -14.45 -6.56 2.58
N LYS A 77 -13.86 -7.71 2.23
CA LYS A 77 -14.59 -8.98 2.14
C LYS A 77 -15.28 -9.37 3.44
N ILE A 78 -14.66 -9.09 4.59
CA ILE A 78 -15.22 -9.42 5.90
C ILE A 78 -16.27 -8.38 6.28
N LEU A 79 -15.97 -7.09 6.12
CA LEU A 79 -16.88 -6.01 6.44
C LEU A 79 -18.17 -6.07 5.61
N ALA A 80 -18.06 -6.30 4.30
CA ALA A 80 -19.22 -6.42 3.41
C ALA A 80 -20.07 -7.65 3.73
N ARG A 81 -19.45 -8.78 4.10
CA ARG A 81 -20.17 -10.01 4.48
C ARG A 81 -20.96 -9.84 5.78
N ASP A 82 -20.34 -9.24 6.80
CA ASP A 82 -20.91 -9.24 8.16
C ASP A 82 -21.74 -7.98 8.47
N LEU A 83 -21.44 -6.85 7.81
CA LEU A 83 -22.07 -5.55 8.07
C LEU A 83 -22.90 -5.01 6.89
N GLY A 84 -22.71 -5.55 5.68
CA GLY A 84 -23.22 -4.97 4.44
C GLY A 84 -22.45 -3.71 4.01
N GLU A 85 -22.55 -3.32 2.73
CA GLU A 85 -21.86 -2.14 2.17
C GLU A 85 -22.23 -0.82 2.88
N GLU A 86 -23.47 -0.71 3.37
CA GLU A 86 -23.96 0.48 4.08
C GLU A 86 -23.56 0.52 5.57
N GLY A 87 -23.03 -0.59 6.10
CA GLY A 87 -22.76 -0.78 7.51
C GLY A 87 -21.42 -0.25 8.00
N PHE A 88 -20.55 0.19 7.09
CA PHE A 88 -19.21 0.68 7.41
C PHE A 88 -18.70 1.70 6.40
N PHE A 89 -17.67 2.44 6.79
CA PHE A 89 -16.81 3.21 5.89
C PHE A 89 -15.37 2.71 6.04
N LEU A 90 -14.75 2.24 4.97
CA LEU A 90 -13.35 1.79 4.95
C LEU A 90 -12.52 2.78 4.13
N LYS A 91 -11.44 3.30 4.71
CA LYS A 91 -10.50 4.18 4.03
C LYS A 91 -9.05 3.75 4.21
N ILE A 92 -8.33 3.75 3.10
CA ILE A 92 -6.87 3.66 3.08
C ILE A 92 -6.33 5.08 3.16
N VAL A 93 -5.55 5.34 4.20
CA VAL A 93 -5.06 6.69 4.51
C VAL A 93 -3.78 7.00 3.75
N VAL A 94 -2.98 5.96 3.50
CA VAL A 94 -1.67 6.09 2.86
C VAL A 94 -1.78 5.97 1.35
N TYR A 95 -1.05 6.81 0.63
CA TYR A 95 -0.98 6.79 -0.83
C TYR A 95 0.43 6.43 -1.32
N PRO A 96 0.57 5.54 -2.32
CA PRO A 96 1.87 5.08 -2.80
C PRO A 96 2.53 6.09 -3.75
N PHE A 97 3.17 7.11 -3.18
CA PHE A 97 3.89 8.14 -3.96
C PHE A 97 5.31 7.74 -4.36
N HIS A 98 5.98 6.88 -3.59
CA HIS A 98 7.38 6.57 -3.80
C HIS A 98 7.55 5.56 -4.94
N VAL A 99 8.35 5.91 -5.94
CA VAL A 99 8.61 5.03 -7.08
C VAL A 99 9.79 4.11 -6.79
N LEU A 100 9.52 2.81 -6.80
CA LEU A 100 10.50 1.75 -6.68
C LEU A 100 11.23 1.53 -7.99
N ARG A 101 12.53 1.27 -7.90
CA ARG A 101 13.41 1.06 -9.07
C ARG A 101 14.17 -0.24 -8.97
N GLU A 102 14.43 -0.82 -10.14
CA GLU A 102 15.20 -2.05 -10.26
C GLU A 102 16.16 -1.94 -11.44
N ASN A 103 17.41 -2.38 -11.26
CA ASN A 103 18.31 -2.64 -12.38
C ASN A 103 18.00 -4.06 -12.91
N PRO A 104 17.29 -4.22 -14.03
CA PRO A 104 16.87 -5.54 -14.50
C PRO A 104 18.10 -6.30 -15.00
N LEU A 105 18.35 -7.47 -14.40
CA LEU A 105 19.38 -8.39 -14.88
C LEU A 105 18.79 -9.29 -15.96
N ALA A 106 19.54 -9.56 -17.01
CA ALA A 106 19.20 -10.61 -17.95
C ALA A 106 19.35 -11.97 -17.24
N THR A 107 18.38 -12.85 -17.40
CA THR A 107 18.41 -14.20 -16.79
C THR A 107 18.45 -15.25 -17.88
N GLY A 108 19.27 -16.29 -17.69
CA GLY A 108 19.41 -17.40 -18.64
C GLY A 108 20.88 -17.67 -18.97
N ALA A 109 21.14 -18.74 -19.73
CA ALA A 109 22.48 -19.05 -20.21
C ALA A 109 22.97 -17.98 -21.21
N GLY A 110 24.19 -17.48 -21.02
CA GLY A 110 24.77 -16.43 -21.87
C GLY A 110 24.26 -15.00 -21.60
N ALA A 111 23.52 -14.79 -20.51
CA ALA A 111 23.00 -13.46 -20.14
C ALA A 111 24.11 -12.42 -19.88
N ASP A 112 25.28 -12.88 -19.45
CA ASP A 112 26.49 -12.07 -19.26
C ASP A 112 26.93 -11.34 -20.54
N ARG A 113 26.67 -11.93 -21.72
CA ARG A 113 27.04 -11.35 -23.01
C ARG A 113 26.17 -10.16 -23.41
N TYR A 114 24.94 -10.10 -22.90
CA TYR A 114 23.95 -9.09 -23.28
C TYR A 114 23.70 -8.04 -22.20
N GLN A 115 24.28 -8.22 -21.00
CA GLN A 115 24.10 -7.31 -19.88
C GLN A 115 25.38 -6.53 -19.58
N SER A 116 25.26 -5.22 -19.35
CA SER A 116 26.36 -4.34 -18.91
C SER A 116 26.77 -4.53 -17.44
N GLY A 117 26.31 -5.58 -16.78
CA GLY A 117 26.49 -5.82 -15.35
C GLY A 117 25.98 -4.65 -14.49
N MET A 118 26.89 -4.07 -13.70
CA MET A 118 26.63 -2.90 -12.83
C MET A 118 27.00 -1.56 -13.45
N ARG A 119 27.50 -1.53 -14.69
CA ARG A 119 27.73 -0.26 -15.38
C ARG A 119 26.39 0.39 -15.71
N GLN A 120 26.23 1.67 -15.36
CA GLN A 120 24.97 2.43 -15.51
C GLN A 120 23.77 1.77 -14.78
N SER A 121 23.99 1.24 -13.58
CA SER A 121 23.00 0.48 -12.80
C SER A 121 21.83 1.29 -12.23
N PHE A 122 21.56 2.51 -12.74
CA PHE A 122 20.42 3.28 -12.27
C PHE A 122 19.13 2.62 -12.74
N GLY A 123 18.38 2.06 -11.78
CA GLY A 123 17.24 1.21 -12.07
C GLY A 123 16.09 1.91 -12.79
N LYS A 124 15.35 1.14 -13.58
CA LYS A 124 14.09 1.54 -14.19
C LYS A 124 12.96 1.50 -13.14
N PRO A 125 11.96 2.39 -13.21
CA PRO A 125 10.77 2.28 -12.37
C PRO A 125 10.02 0.96 -12.59
N ILE A 126 9.68 0.27 -11.50
CA ILE A 126 9.00 -1.03 -11.54
C ILE A 126 7.68 -1.06 -10.76
N GLY A 127 7.43 -0.08 -9.89
CA GLY A 127 6.21 0.00 -9.11
C GLY A 127 6.25 1.15 -8.12
N SER A 128 5.23 1.22 -7.27
CA SER A 128 5.09 2.28 -6.29
C SER A 128 4.83 1.74 -4.89
N ALA A 129 5.27 2.50 -3.90
CA ALA A 129 5.09 2.17 -2.49
C ALA A 129 4.70 3.42 -1.68
N ALA A 130 3.95 3.20 -0.62
CA ALA A 130 3.70 4.17 0.42
C ALA A 130 4.80 4.05 1.47
N GLN A 131 5.47 5.16 1.77
CA GLN A 131 6.42 5.24 2.86
C GLN A 131 5.65 5.56 4.15
N VAL A 132 5.59 4.60 5.07
CA VAL A 132 4.78 4.66 6.29
C VAL A 132 5.68 4.72 7.51
N ARG A 133 5.53 5.77 8.32
CA ARG A 133 6.29 5.94 9.55
C ARG A 133 5.68 5.14 10.70
N LYS A 134 6.47 4.91 11.75
CA LYS A 134 6.02 4.33 13.01
C LYS A 134 4.85 5.13 13.57
N LEU A 135 3.83 4.41 14.01
CA LEU A 135 2.53 4.89 14.50
C LEU A 135 1.72 5.70 13.47
N GLN A 136 2.06 5.62 12.18
CA GLN A 136 1.21 6.18 11.13
C GLN A 136 0.05 5.22 10.84
N PRO A 137 -1.21 5.70 10.76
CA PRO A 137 -2.34 4.88 10.36
C PRO A 137 -2.28 4.54 8.86
N ILE A 138 -2.55 3.28 8.54
CA ILE A 138 -2.61 2.76 7.17
C ILE A 138 -4.07 2.64 6.72
N LEU A 139 -4.92 2.08 7.58
CA LEU A 139 -6.34 1.82 7.33
C LEU A 139 -7.19 2.41 8.46
N HIS A 140 -8.36 2.92 8.08
CA HIS A 140 -9.43 3.32 8.98
C HIS A 140 -10.71 2.59 8.61
N VAL A 141 -11.43 2.12 9.62
CA VAL A 141 -12.80 1.63 9.50
C VAL A 141 -13.66 2.42 10.46
N TRP A 142 -14.70 3.06 9.94
CA TRP A 142 -15.75 3.65 10.76
C TRP A 142 -17.01 2.80 10.72
N LEU A 143 -17.68 2.68 11.86
CA LEU A 143 -18.82 1.79 12.06
C LEU A 143 -19.61 2.15 13.33
N GLU A 144 -20.73 1.47 13.53
CA GLU A 144 -21.58 1.59 14.71
C GLU A 144 -20.93 0.99 15.98
N ALA A 145 -21.22 1.54 17.16
CA ALA A 145 -20.52 1.17 18.39
C ALA A 145 -20.58 -0.33 18.74
N GLY A 146 -21.69 -1.02 18.45
CA GLY A 146 -21.86 -2.45 18.75
C GLY A 146 -21.07 -3.40 17.84
N LYS A 147 -20.47 -2.91 16.74
CA LYS A 147 -19.86 -3.75 15.69
C LYS A 147 -18.32 -3.69 15.67
N ALA A 148 -17.70 -3.08 16.69
CA ALA A 148 -16.26 -2.83 16.75
C ALA A 148 -15.40 -4.10 16.59
N GLN A 149 -15.90 -5.24 17.09
CA GLN A 149 -15.17 -6.51 17.02
C GLN A 149 -14.96 -6.99 15.57
N VAL A 150 -15.98 -6.86 14.71
CA VAL A 150 -15.90 -7.24 13.30
C VAL A 150 -14.81 -6.45 12.58
N ALA A 151 -14.68 -5.15 12.88
CA ALA A 151 -13.61 -4.33 12.30
C ALA A 151 -12.23 -4.69 12.83
N LYS A 152 -12.10 -5.06 14.11
CA LYS A 152 -10.83 -5.55 14.66
C LYS A 152 -10.39 -6.82 13.92
N ASP A 153 -11.31 -7.73 13.66
CA ASP A 153 -11.02 -8.98 12.95
C ASP A 153 -10.67 -8.72 11.47
N ALA A 154 -11.41 -7.84 10.79
CA ALA A 154 -11.12 -7.41 9.43
C ALA A 154 -9.75 -6.73 9.30
N LEU A 155 -9.41 -5.82 10.22
CA LEU A 155 -8.13 -5.13 10.25
C LEU A 155 -6.97 -6.05 10.63
N ARG A 156 -7.20 -7.08 11.46
CA ARG A 156 -6.18 -8.09 11.78
C ARG A 156 -5.78 -8.86 10.53
N ILE A 157 -6.76 -9.30 9.73
CA ILE A 157 -6.52 -10.03 8.49
C ILE A 157 -5.86 -9.13 7.43
N ALA A 158 -6.28 -7.87 7.33
CA ALA A 158 -5.60 -6.88 6.50
C ALA A 158 -4.14 -6.65 6.94
N GLY A 159 -3.88 -6.65 8.25
CA GLY A 159 -2.54 -6.58 8.82
C GLY A 159 -1.59 -7.65 8.32
N TYR A 160 -2.06 -8.90 8.14
CA TYR A 160 -1.23 -9.99 7.60
C TYR A 160 -0.81 -9.80 6.14
N LYS A 161 -1.46 -8.89 5.39
CA LYS A 161 -1.08 -8.58 4.01
C LYS A 161 0.03 -7.53 3.92
N LEU A 162 0.34 -6.85 5.03
CA LEU A 162 1.31 -5.77 5.08
C LEU A 162 2.71 -6.29 5.44
N PRO A 163 3.79 -5.64 4.97
CA PRO A 163 5.16 -6.07 5.24
C PRO A 163 5.66 -5.65 6.64
N VAL A 164 4.79 -5.07 7.47
CA VAL A 164 5.11 -4.50 8.80
C VAL A 164 4.23 -5.09 9.87
N THR A 165 4.78 -5.15 11.08
CA THR A 165 3.99 -5.40 12.28
C THR A 165 3.03 -4.23 12.49
N THR A 166 1.76 -4.54 12.73
CA THR A 166 0.70 -3.55 12.89
C THR A 166 0.07 -3.63 14.27
N ARG A 167 -0.57 -2.53 14.69
CA ARG A 167 -1.37 -2.46 15.91
C ARG A 167 -2.72 -1.86 15.59
N ILE A 168 -3.76 -2.43 16.17
CA ILE A 168 -5.13 -1.93 16.05
C ILE A 168 -5.41 -1.04 17.25
N ILE A 169 -5.96 0.15 16.98
CA ILE A 169 -6.39 1.11 18.00
C ILE A 169 -7.85 1.48 17.72
N GLU A 170 -8.62 1.61 18.79
CA GLU A 170 -10.00 2.06 18.76
C GLU A 170 -10.07 3.48 19.31
N GLY A 171 -10.84 4.35 18.64
CA GLY A 171 -11.11 5.72 19.05
C GLY A 171 -12.56 6.10 18.80
N ALA A 172 -12.99 7.20 19.41
CA ALA A 172 -14.18 7.91 18.95
C ALA A 172 -13.92 8.48 17.54
N ALA A 173 -14.96 8.53 16.72
CA ALA A 173 -14.88 9.02 15.34
C ALA A 173 -14.56 10.51 15.25
#